data_AF-A0A0G1NKZ2-F1
#
_entry.id   AF-A0A0G1NKZ2-F1
#
_cell.length_a   1.000
_cell.length_b   1.000
_cell.length_c   1.000
_cell.angle_alpha   90.00
_cell.angle_beta   90.00
_cell.angle_gamma   90.00
#
_symmetry.space_group_name_H-M   'P 1'
#
loop_
_entity.id
_entity.type
_entity.pdbx_description
1 polymer ?
#
loop_
_entity_poly.entity_id
_entity_poly.type
_entity_poly.pdbx_seq_one_letter_code
_entity_poly.pdbx_strand_id
1 'polypeptide(L)'
;MQSVDFNSYLIKDQGVMDISRGLAIKILKYLDQHKDFYFPFLVMNKEYTEEDDDFVEIEPDEWETIESDENYKTFQLWENLQNIDERTTELMAKGFLEEITNRSLENHIAKLAKNYRKEWNEKLWESAKIEEYGLNEFINGKADAFEDCLHLIREYKY
;
A
#
# COMPACT_ATOMS: atom_id res chain seq x y z
N MET A 1 11.38 11.51 -10.55
CA MET A 1 10.62 10.51 -9.79
C MET A 1 9.25 10.43 -10.46
N GLN A 2 8.95 9.36 -11.20
CA GLN A 2 7.63 9.19 -11.81
C GLN A 2 6.63 8.90 -10.68
N SER A 3 5.69 9.82 -10.46
CA SER A 3 4.48 9.54 -9.69
C SER A 3 3.68 8.53 -10.47
N VAL A 4 3.47 7.34 -9.92
CA VAL A 4 2.45 6.43 -10.43
C VAL A 4 1.12 7.02 -9.99
N ASP A 5 0.36 7.56 -10.95
CA ASP A 5 -1.00 8.02 -10.73
C ASP A 5 -1.90 6.79 -10.64
N PHE A 6 -2.19 6.35 -9.42
CA PHE A 6 -3.00 5.15 -9.21
C PHE A 6 -4.47 5.35 -9.62
N ASN A 7 -4.92 6.60 -9.75
CA ASN A 7 -6.28 6.90 -10.20
C ASN A 7 -6.48 6.54 -11.68
N SER A 8 -5.41 6.40 -12.47
CA SER A 8 -5.54 5.98 -13.87
C SER A 8 -5.85 4.48 -14.02
N TYR A 9 -5.73 3.68 -12.97
CA TYR A 9 -6.10 2.25 -12.97
C TYR A 9 -7.55 2.02 -12.53
N LEU A 10 -8.22 3.03 -11.98
CA LEU A 10 -9.58 2.95 -11.43
C LEU A 10 -10.68 3.24 -12.47
N ILE A 11 -10.36 3.26 -13.76
CA ILE A 11 -11.36 3.42 -14.82
C ILE A 11 -11.28 2.22 -15.74
N LYS A 12 -12.02 1.15 -15.39
CA LYS A 12 -12.70 0.25 -16.34
C LYS A 12 -13.63 -0.73 -15.61
N ASP A 13 -14.88 -0.70 -16.05
CA ASP A 13 -15.99 -1.64 -15.89
C ASP A 13 -15.79 -2.88 -14.98
N GLN A 14 -16.71 -3.03 -14.01
CA GLN A 14 -17.13 -4.32 -13.39
C GLN A 14 -16.20 -5.02 -12.39
N GLY A 15 -15.49 -4.32 -11.51
CA GLY A 15 -14.85 -4.96 -10.34
C GLY A 15 -13.66 -5.87 -10.68
N VAL A 16 -13.05 -5.66 -11.85
CA VAL A 16 -11.87 -6.39 -12.34
C VAL A 16 -10.68 -5.43 -12.43
N MET A 17 -9.52 -5.83 -11.91
CA MET A 17 -8.30 -5.02 -11.91
C MET A 17 -7.09 -5.82 -12.39
N ASP A 18 -6.41 -5.36 -13.43
CA ASP A 18 -5.14 -5.96 -13.90
C ASP A 18 -4.03 -5.75 -12.87
N ILE A 19 -3.29 -6.83 -12.55
CA ILE A 19 -2.15 -6.79 -11.62
C ILE A 19 -0.90 -7.42 -12.22
N SER A 20 0.27 -7.01 -11.73
CA SER A 20 1.53 -7.64 -12.11
C SER A 20 1.67 -9.03 -11.47
N ARG A 21 2.33 -9.98 -12.14
CA ARG A 21 2.72 -11.29 -11.57
C ARG A 21 3.40 -11.17 -10.20
N GLY A 22 4.33 -10.23 -10.05
CA GLY A 22 5.03 -10.01 -8.78
C GLY A 22 4.12 -9.52 -7.65
N LEU A 23 3.00 -8.86 -7.96
CA LEU A 23 1.97 -8.50 -6.98
C LEU A 23 1.09 -9.72 -6.67
N ALA A 24 0.67 -10.48 -7.68
CA ALA A 24 -0.12 -11.70 -7.49
C ALA A 24 0.59 -12.69 -6.55
N ILE A 25 1.88 -12.99 -6.78
CA ILE A 25 2.68 -13.89 -5.92
C ILE A 25 2.71 -13.39 -4.47
N LYS A 26 2.88 -12.08 -4.25
CA LYS A 26 2.91 -11.51 -2.90
C LYS A 26 1.56 -11.65 -2.19
N ILE A 27 0.47 -11.44 -2.91
CA ILE A 27 -0.89 -11.61 -2.39
C ILE A 27 -1.10 -13.07 -2.00
N LEU A 28 -0.92 -14.01 -2.95
CA LEU A 28 -1.13 -15.44 -2.71
C LEU A 28 -0.29 -15.95 -1.53
N LYS A 29 1.01 -15.61 -1.50
CA LYS A 29 1.91 -15.98 -0.40
C LYS A 29 1.46 -15.44 0.96
N TYR A 30 0.92 -14.23 1.02
CA TYR A 30 0.39 -13.66 2.25
C TYR A 30 -0.86 -14.41 2.71
N LEU A 31 -1.80 -14.67 1.79
CA LEU A 31 -3.03 -15.42 2.08
C LEU A 31 -2.74 -16.86 2.52
N ASP A 32 -1.69 -17.48 1.97
CA ASP A 32 -1.23 -18.81 2.39
C ASP A 32 -0.73 -18.81 3.84
N GLN A 33 0.04 -17.79 4.22
CA GLN A 33 0.59 -17.65 5.57
C GLN A 33 -0.45 -17.20 6.61
N HIS A 34 -1.54 -16.59 6.17
CA HIS A 34 -2.56 -15.97 7.00
C HIS A 34 -3.97 -16.49 6.64
N LYS A 35 -4.22 -17.79 6.85
CA LYS A 35 -5.47 -18.46 6.46
C LYS A 35 -6.75 -17.85 7.06
N ASP A 36 -6.64 -17.16 8.21
CA ASP A 36 -7.78 -16.47 8.86
C ASP A 36 -8.03 -15.05 8.31
N PHE A 37 -7.17 -14.57 7.40
CA PHE A 37 -7.28 -13.24 6.81
C PHE A 37 -8.37 -13.19 5.74
N TYR A 38 -9.26 -12.21 5.87
CA TYR A 38 -10.32 -11.99 4.90
C TYR A 38 -9.84 -11.11 3.74
N PHE A 39 -9.75 -11.69 2.54
CA PHE A 39 -9.35 -10.98 1.34
C PHE A 39 -10.53 -10.80 0.37
N PRO A 40 -10.88 -9.55 -0.01
CA PRO A 40 -12.11 -9.28 -0.74
C PRO A 40 -12.04 -9.52 -2.26
N PHE A 41 -10.96 -10.10 -2.76
CA PHE A 41 -10.77 -10.37 -4.19
C PHE A 41 -10.33 -11.81 -4.44
N LEU A 42 -10.63 -12.31 -5.63
CA LEU A 42 -10.06 -13.51 -6.21
C LEU A 42 -8.82 -13.13 -7.01
N VAL A 43 -7.75 -13.93 -6.89
CA VAL A 43 -6.59 -13.81 -7.76
C VAL A 43 -6.83 -14.71 -8.96
N MET A 44 -6.95 -14.09 -10.13
CA MET A 44 -7.24 -14.81 -11.37
C MET A 44 -6.02 -14.83 -12.28
N ASN A 45 -5.80 -15.93 -13.00
CA ASN A 45 -4.80 -16.03 -14.05
C ASN A 45 -5.39 -16.61 -15.34
N LYS A 46 -4.94 -16.09 -16.47
CA LYS A 46 -5.42 -16.50 -17.79
C LYS A 46 -4.73 -17.77 -18.32
N GLU A 47 -3.46 -17.96 -18.01
CA GLU A 47 -2.65 -19.07 -18.53
C GLU A 47 -2.67 -20.31 -17.62
N TYR A 48 -3.70 -20.45 -16.78
CA TYR A 48 -3.74 -21.51 -15.77
C TYR A 48 -3.99 -22.90 -16.38
N THR A 49 -4.77 -22.98 -17.46
CA THR A 49 -4.92 -24.19 -18.28
C THR A 49 -4.61 -23.88 -19.74
N GLU A 50 -4.00 -24.84 -20.47
CA GLU A 50 -3.74 -24.69 -21.92
C GLU A 50 -5.03 -24.79 -22.76
N GLU A 51 -6.13 -25.23 -22.16
CA GLU A 51 -7.40 -25.52 -22.83
C GLU A 51 -8.46 -24.42 -22.64
N ASP A 52 -8.35 -23.57 -21.61
CA ASP A 52 -9.29 -22.46 -21.40
C ASP A 52 -8.72 -21.12 -21.90
N ASP A 53 -9.53 -20.41 -22.68
CA ASP A 53 -9.27 -19.02 -23.06
C ASP A 53 -9.67 -18.01 -21.95
N ASP A 54 -10.17 -18.51 -20.81
CA ASP A 54 -10.75 -17.72 -19.73
C ASP A 54 -9.89 -17.70 -18.46
N PHE A 55 -10.18 -16.76 -17.56
CA PHE A 55 -9.47 -16.59 -16.30
C PHE A 55 -9.89 -17.64 -15.26
N VAL A 56 -8.90 -18.23 -14.59
CA VAL A 56 -9.09 -19.23 -13.51
C VAL A 56 -8.59 -18.66 -12.18
N GLU A 57 -9.34 -18.93 -11.11
CA GLU A 57 -8.95 -18.58 -9.74
C GLU A 57 -7.73 -19.41 -9.30
N ILE A 58 -6.77 -18.74 -8.67
CA ILE A 58 -5.59 -19.37 -8.08
C ILE A 58 -5.76 -19.43 -6.56
N GLU A 59 -5.59 -20.62 -5.99
CA GLU A 59 -5.61 -20.82 -4.56
C GLU A 59 -4.30 -20.29 -3.91
N PRO A 60 -4.36 -19.72 -2.70
CA PRO A 60 -3.18 -19.16 -2.04
C PRO A 60 -1.97 -20.07 -1.95
N ASP A 61 -2.16 -21.37 -1.71
CA ASP A 61 -1.08 -22.36 -1.54
C ASP A 61 -0.36 -22.72 -2.85
N GLU A 62 -0.87 -22.27 -4.00
CA GLU A 62 -0.24 -22.48 -5.31
C GLU A 62 0.86 -21.45 -5.63
N TRP A 63 1.12 -20.49 -4.73
CA TRP A 63 2.05 -19.38 -4.97
C TRP A 63 3.46 -19.82 -5.37
N GLU A 64 3.96 -20.95 -4.85
CA GLU A 64 5.29 -21.50 -5.20
C GLU A 64 5.36 -21.96 -6.65
N THR A 65 4.28 -22.60 -7.14
CA THR A 65 4.14 -23.03 -8.54
C THR A 65 4.13 -21.82 -9.45
N ILE A 66 3.32 -20.81 -9.11
CA ILE A 66 3.22 -19.57 -9.87
C ILE A 66 4.55 -18.81 -9.87
N GLU A 67 5.30 -18.81 -8.76
CA GLU A 67 6.61 -18.17 -8.67
C GLU A 67 7.66 -18.90 -9.53
N SER A 68 7.59 -20.23 -9.59
CA SER A 68 8.55 -21.09 -10.28
C SER A 68 8.34 -21.19 -11.78
N ASP A 69 7.09 -21.11 -12.26
CA ASP A 69 6.76 -21.17 -13.67
C ASP A 69 6.50 -19.77 -14.25
N GLU A 70 7.24 -19.41 -15.31
CA GLU A 70 7.14 -18.12 -15.99
C GLU A 70 6.01 -18.06 -17.03
N ASN A 71 5.30 -19.18 -17.26
CA ASN A 71 4.17 -19.23 -18.18
C ASN A 71 2.96 -18.44 -17.68
N TYR A 72 2.77 -18.37 -16.36
CA TYR A 72 1.74 -17.55 -15.72
C TYR A 72 2.09 -16.05 -15.84
N LYS A 73 1.39 -15.31 -16.70
CA LYS A 73 1.77 -13.94 -17.10
C LYS A 73 0.70 -12.91 -16.81
N THR A 74 -0.56 -13.25 -17.11
CA THR A 74 -1.68 -12.33 -17.07
C THR A 74 -2.49 -12.56 -15.81
N PHE A 75 -2.53 -11.57 -14.93
CA PHE A 75 -3.22 -11.68 -13.65
C PHE A 75 -4.23 -10.56 -13.47
N GLN A 76 -5.34 -10.89 -12.83
CA GLN A 76 -6.38 -9.96 -12.45
C GLN A 76 -6.82 -10.20 -11.00
N LEU A 77 -7.30 -9.15 -10.35
CA LEU A 77 -8.13 -9.25 -9.16
C LEU A 77 -9.58 -9.11 -9.58
N TRP A 78 -10.41 -10.07 -9.21
CA TRP A 78 -11.86 -10.00 -9.38
C TRP A 78 -12.50 -9.83 -8.01
N GLU A 79 -13.44 -8.92 -7.85
CA GLU A 79 -14.12 -8.72 -6.57
C GLU A 79 -14.85 -10.00 -6.14
N ASN A 80 -14.52 -10.55 -4.96
CA ASN A 80 -15.09 -11.80 -4.43
C ASN A 80 -16.29 -11.54 -3.50
N LEU A 81 -16.93 -10.37 -3.59
CA LEU A 81 -17.78 -9.88 -2.51
C LEU A 81 -19.11 -9.27 -2.92
N GLN A 82 -20.15 -9.80 -2.29
CA GLN A 82 -21.52 -9.33 -2.35
C GLN A 82 -21.62 -7.86 -1.90
N ASN A 83 -21.85 -6.93 -2.83
CA ASN A 83 -22.30 -5.56 -2.56
C ASN A 83 -21.48 -4.80 -1.50
N ILE A 84 -20.16 -4.81 -1.62
CA ILE A 84 -19.34 -3.79 -0.94
C ILE A 84 -19.33 -2.56 -1.84
N ASP A 85 -19.65 -1.39 -1.29
CA ASP A 85 -19.64 -0.16 -2.09
C ASP A 85 -18.19 0.19 -2.46
N GLU A 86 -18.01 0.79 -3.64
CA GLU A 86 -16.70 1.11 -4.24
C GLU A 86 -15.73 1.77 -3.24
N ARG A 87 -16.23 2.64 -2.35
CA ARG A 87 -15.42 3.31 -1.33
C ARG A 87 -14.88 2.35 -0.27
N THR A 88 -15.66 1.34 0.12
CA THR A 88 -15.23 0.35 1.10
C THR A 88 -14.21 -0.60 0.48
N THR A 89 -14.40 -1.00 -0.78
CA THR A 89 -13.42 -1.80 -1.55
C THR A 89 -12.10 -1.04 -1.72
N GLU A 90 -12.15 0.26 -2.03
CA GLU A 90 -10.95 1.12 -2.08
C GLU A 90 -10.22 1.22 -0.74
N LEU A 91 -10.93 1.43 0.37
CA LEU A 91 -10.33 1.57 1.70
C LEU A 91 -9.69 0.25 2.16
N MET A 92 -10.34 -0.89 1.89
CA MET A 92 -9.79 -2.22 2.18
C MET A 92 -8.57 -2.53 1.32
N ALA A 93 -8.64 -2.29 0.01
CA ALA A 93 -7.51 -2.46 -0.90
C ALA A 93 -6.33 -1.58 -0.51
N LYS A 94 -6.59 -0.31 -0.12
CA LYS A 94 -5.56 0.61 0.36
C LYS A 94 -4.90 0.12 1.66
N GLY A 95 -5.70 -0.26 2.66
CA GLY A 95 -5.18 -0.78 3.93
C GLY A 95 -4.38 -2.07 3.73
N PHE A 96 -4.88 -2.99 2.90
CA PHE A 96 -4.20 -4.22 2.52
C PHE A 96 -2.88 -3.95 1.81
N LEU A 97 -2.86 -3.08 0.79
CA LEU A 97 -1.65 -2.74 0.06
C LEU A 97 -0.62 -2.03 0.96
N GLU A 98 -1.05 -1.14 1.86
CA GLU A 98 -0.17 -0.49 2.83
C GLU A 98 0.49 -1.51 3.77
N GLU A 99 -0.27 -2.51 4.22
CA GLU A 99 0.21 -3.62 5.05
C GLU A 99 1.22 -4.51 4.30
N ILE A 100 0.84 -5.05 3.13
CA ILE A 100 1.69 -6.02 2.42
C ILE A 100 2.89 -5.40 1.70
N THR A 101 2.84 -4.11 1.33
CA THR A 101 3.96 -3.44 0.65
C THR A 101 4.94 -2.81 1.63
N ASN A 102 4.62 -2.79 2.93
CA ASN A 102 5.38 -2.11 3.97
C ASN A 102 5.70 -0.64 3.60
N ARG A 103 4.89 -0.04 2.70
CA ARG A 103 4.92 1.40 2.36
C ARG A 103 4.06 2.17 3.35
N SER A 104 4.13 1.77 4.61
CA SER A 104 3.21 2.18 5.65
C SER A 104 3.16 3.71 5.74
N LEU A 105 1.96 4.22 6.04
CA LEU A 105 1.76 5.57 6.54
C LEU A 105 2.81 5.92 7.62
N GLU A 106 3.17 4.95 8.45
CA GLU A 106 4.26 5.03 9.42
C GLU A 106 5.62 5.37 8.79
N ASN A 107 6.04 4.69 7.72
CA ASN A 107 7.29 4.99 7.01
C ASN A 107 7.27 6.39 6.37
N HIS A 108 6.13 6.82 5.84
CA HIS A 108 5.98 8.16 5.30
C HIS A 108 6.08 9.23 6.39
N ILE A 109 5.34 9.05 7.50
CA ILE A 109 5.35 9.95 8.66
C ILE A 109 6.74 9.97 9.32
N ALA A 110 7.39 8.82 9.47
CA ALA A 110 8.74 8.72 10.00
C ALA A 110 9.75 9.49 9.14
N LYS A 111 9.61 9.43 7.81
CA LYS A 111 10.46 10.19 6.89
C LYS A 111 10.21 11.70 7.01
N LEU A 112 8.96 12.13 7.13
CA LEU A 112 8.61 13.54 7.32
C LEU A 112 9.14 14.07 8.67
N ALA A 113 8.89 13.37 9.77
CA ALA A 113 9.42 13.69 11.09
C ALA A 113 10.94 13.88 11.05
N LYS A 114 11.66 12.90 10.50
CA LYS A 114 13.12 12.95 10.38
C LYS A 114 13.61 14.14 9.55
N ASN A 115 12.94 14.45 8.44
CA ASN A 115 13.35 15.53 7.56
C ASN A 115 13.13 16.91 8.22
N TYR A 116 11.95 17.15 8.80
CA TYR A 116 11.67 18.40 9.51
C TYR A 116 12.59 18.59 10.73
N ARG A 117 12.86 17.52 11.49
CA ARG A 117 13.81 17.58 12.61
C ARG A 117 15.24 17.89 12.16
N LYS A 118 15.65 17.41 10.99
CA LYS A 118 16.97 17.71 10.39
C LYS A 118 17.06 19.15 9.89
N GLU A 119 15.96 19.70 9.39
CA GLU A 119 15.89 21.08 8.91
C GLU A 119 15.78 22.10 10.04
N TRP A 120 15.26 21.68 11.21
CA TRP A 120 15.22 22.51 12.41
C TRP A 120 16.64 22.86 12.87
N ASN A 121 16.85 24.15 13.12
CA ASN A 121 18.15 24.68 13.53
C ASN A 121 18.03 25.32 14.92
N GLU A 122 18.61 24.64 15.92
CA GLU A 122 18.63 25.09 17.32
C GLU A 122 19.18 26.51 17.47
N LYS A 123 20.13 26.94 16.62
CA LYS A 123 20.72 28.28 16.70
C LYS A 123 19.76 29.40 16.29
N LEU A 124 18.72 29.09 15.54
CA LEU A 124 17.73 30.07 15.07
C LEU A 124 16.57 30.25 16.05
N TRP A 125 16.51 29.46 17.13
CA TRP A 125 15.50 29.59 18.18
C TRP A 125 15.60 30.91 18.97
N GLU A 126 16.80 31.50 18.99
CA GLU A 126 17.10 32.81 19.60
C GLU A 126 17.26 33.91 18.53
N SER A 127 16.91 33.64 17.27
CA SER A 127 17.13 34.63 16.21
C SER A 127 16.30 35.89 16.46
N ALA A 128 16.97 37.04 16.53
CA ALA A 128 16.30 38.34 16.59
C ALA A 128 15.64 38.74 15.25
N LYS A 129 15.91 37.99 14.17
CA LYS A 129 15.27 38.20 12.87
C LYS A 129 13.98 37.39 12.81
N ILE A 130 12.86 38.11 12.82
CA ILE A 130 11.53 37.53 12.98
C ILE A 130 11.16 36.51 11.90
N GLU A 131 11.60 36.71 10.66
CA GLU A 131 11.34 35.77 9.55
C GLU A 131 12.11 34.46 9.70
N GLU A 132 13.39 34.55 10.10
CA GLU A 132 14.24 33.37 10.33
C GLU A 132 13.75 32.58 11.54
N TYR A 133 13.40 33.27 12.64
CA TYR A 133 12.78 32.68 13.82
C TYR A 133 11.44 32.01 13.46
N GLY A 134 10.55 32.73 12.77
CA GLY A 134 9.21 32.24 12.44
C GLY A 134 9.23 31.00 11.53
N LEU A 135 10.12 30.96 10.54
CA LEU A 135 10.30 29.77 9.72
C LEU A 135 10.85 28.58 10.53
N ASN A 136 11.81 28.82 11.42
CA ASN A 136 12.39 27.78 12.26
C ASN A 136 11.37 27.19 13.26
N GLU A 137 10.52 28.04 13.85
CA GLU A 137 9.41 27.60 14.71
C GLU A 137 8.35 26.80 13.94
N PHE A 138 8.02 27.21 12.71
CA PHE A 138 7.11 26.44 11.86
C PHE A 138 7.66 25.04 11.55
N ILE A 139 8.96 24.94 11.22
CA ILE A 139 9.64 23.68 10.98
C ILE A 139 9.64 22.81 12.25
N ASN A 140 9.90 23.42 13.42
CA ASN A 140 9.84 22.73 14.71
C ASN A 140 8.45 22.15 14.98
N GLY A 141 7.40 22.95 14.85
CA GLY A 141 6.03 22.50 15.06
C GLY A 141 5.58 21.40 14.08
N LYS A 142 6.11 21.39 12.85
CA LYS A 142 5.92 20.28 11.91
C LYS A 142 6.64 19.01 12.36
N ALA A 143 7.89 19.12 12.82
CA ALA A 143 8.64 18.00 13.34
C ALA A 143 7.91 17.36 14.54
N ASP A 144 7.53 18.16 15.53
CA ASP A 144 6.80 17.73 16.73
C ASP A 144 5.51 17.00 16.35
N ALA A 145 4.68 17.59 15.47
CA ALA A 145 3.41 16.99 15.06
C ALA A 145 3.58 15.63 14.36
N PHE A 146 4.60 15.47 13.50
CA PHE A 146 4.84 14.18 12.85
C PHE A 146 5.45 13.14 13.80
N GLU A 147 6.27 13.57 14.77
CA GLU A 147 6.80 12.71 15.83
C GLU A 147 5.67 12.19 16.74
N ASP A 148 4.72 13.06 17.12
CA ASP A 148 3.52 12.68 17.89
C ASP A 148 2.63 11.70 17.11
N CYS A 149 2.37 11.97 15.84
CA CYS A 149 1.64 11.04 14.98
C CYS A 149 2.35 9.68 14.88
N LEU A 150 3.68 9.67 14.78
CA LEU A 150 4.46 8.43 14.75
C LEU A 150 4.38 7.67 16.07
N HIS A 151 4.37 8.38 17.20
CA HIS A 151 4.18 7.79 18.52
C HIS A 151 2.82 7.12 18.63
N LEU A 152 1.73 7.83 18.29
CA LEU A 152 0.37 7.29 18.30
C LEU A 152 0.22 6.07 17.39
N ILE A 153 0.76 6.12 16.17
CA ILE A 153 0.68 4.98 15.25
C ILE A 153 1.38 3.75 15.83
N ARG A 154 2.50 3.91 16.54
CA ARG A 154 3.22 2.80 17.16
C ARG A 154 2.56 2.30 18.44
N GLU A 155 1.99 3.20 19.23
CA GLU A 155 1.30 2.89 20.47
C GLU A 155 -0.01 2.13 20.22
N TYR A 156 -0.78 2.52 19.20
CA TYR A 156 -2.11 1.97 18.91
C TYR A 156 -2.13 0.96 17.73
N LYS A 157 -0.96 0.52 17.23
CA LYS A 157 -0.85 -0.58 16.26
C LYS A 157 -1.01 -1.98 16.89
N TYR A 158 -1.25 -2.07 18.20
CA TYR A 158 -1.50 -3.31 18.95
C TYR A 158 -2.68 -3.17 19.90
#